data_AF-A0A954SL75-F1
#
_entry.id   AF-A0A954SL75-F1
#
_cell.length_a   1.000
_cell.length_b   1.000
_cell.length_c   1.000
_cell.angle_alpha   90.00
_cell.angle_beta   90.00
_cell.angle_gamma   90.00
#
_symmetry.space_group_name_H-M   'P 1'
#
loop_
_entity.id
_entity.type
_entity.pdbx_description
1 polymer ?
#
loop_
_entity_poly.entity_id
_entity_poly.type
_entity_poly.pdbx_seq_one_letter_code
_entity_poly.pdbx_strand_id
1 'polypeptide(L)'
;LLLFWEVPFEELGKKWRFCAKGGDYSWFLTNINTVLNWNFDGRIIAEYTATVSSNVAQARRSSKYYFLPALTCTYRCTDFSLRALPSGCVFTSGARVIIPHNESDAVPLLSSFFSEDYAGFLRQIEKKGKYEPGPLGSLPSPVIASNDKLLHAWEELYSLLLSFESNLETSPYFSGIPSLELPDPDAAEFRRRVVAFAEASEYAKSEDFVEKAVKSICSRYSIENASHRVVSFCIGRCFGRFGEPIGLPECDPFTDLATLMPSLRQSHRFRGATALEHDARKGVSSPMCRMVRSQFEVLAEGTGVSGSDWELKQLGDQGLESYLSKAYGFFAQHIKDYSAAFRKAPIYWQLGTPSSSYSIWIYYHDFTRDTLFQVLKEYAGPKLNHERKMLDRARSEAGADPTRSQRKDIEEQERFVTELAAMIEEFERVAPLWDPNLNDGVIINFAPLWRLVPQNRSWQKECKSSWDKLVVGDCDWTHLAMHLWPERVVPKCVADASLAMSHGLEDVFWEQDERGRFQPKQEPPGGWDPVIKELVAERTSPAVKAALESLLTAPVAASPGRTRKRRGT
;
A
#
# COMPACT_ATOMS: atom_id res chain seq x y z
N LEU A 1 3.88 11.93 -0.20
CA LEU A 1 4.13 10.68 -0.96
C LEU A 1 3.35 9.57 -0.31
N LEU A 2 2.61 8.81 -1.10
CA LEU A 2 1.87 7.60 -0.72
C LEU A 2 2.22 6.46 -1.69
N LEU A 3 1.71 5.26 -1.49
CA LEU A 3 1.72 4.16 -2.46
C LEU A 3 0.46 4.23 -3.32
N PHE A 4 0.50 3.79 -4.58
CA PHE A 4 -0.61 3.98 -5.51
C PHE A 4 -1.90 3.27 -5.06
N TRP A 5 -1.77 2.16 -4.33
CA TRP A 5 -2.90 1.45 -3.74
C TRP A 5 -3.43 2.09 -2.45
N GLU A 6 -2.86 3.20 -1.98
CA GLU A 6 -3.39 3.97 -0.84
C GLU A 6 -4.39 5.06 -1.24
N VAL A 7 -4.46 5.41 -2.53
CA VAL A 7 -5.17 6.61 -2.97
C VAL A 7 -6.38 6.27 -3.83
N PRO A 8 -7.37 7.17 -3.95
CA PRO A 8 -8.52 6.95 -4.82
C PRO A 8 -8.09 6.70 -6.26
N PHE A 9 -8.64 5.66 -6.88
CA PHE A 9 -8.25 5.25 -8.22
C PHE A 9 -8.54 6.34 -9.27
N GLU A 10 -9.63 7.08 -9.10
CA GLU A 10 -10.08 8.14 -10.02
C GLU A 10 -9.16 9.37 -10.02
N GLU A 11 -8.36 9.51 -8.96
CA GLU A 11 -7.38 10.58 -8.78
C GLU A 11 -5.95 10.20 -9.24
N LEU A 12 -5.68 8.91 -9.50
CA LEU A 12 -4.42 8.44 -10.08
C LEU A 12 -4.21 8.98 -11.49
N GLY A 13 -2.99 9.39 -11.80
CA GLY A 13 -2.67 10.06 -13.07
C GLY A 13 -3.26 11.47 -13.19
N LYS A 14 -3.83 12.04 -12.11
CA LYS A 14 -4.29 13.43 -12.06
C LYS A 14 -3.62 14.13 -10.89
N LYS A 15 -4.26 14.07 -9.72
CA LYS A 15 -3.75 14.58 -8.45
C LYS A 15 -2.62 13.69 -7.93
N TRP A 16 -2.74 12.37 -8.04
CA TRP A 16 -1.69 11.44 -7.65
C TRP A 16 -0.87 11.00 -8.87
N ARG A 17 0.33 11.54 -9.00
CA ARG A 17 1.26 11.19 -10.09
C ARG A 17 2.26 10.15 -9.61
N PHE A 18 2.48 9.10 -10.41
CA PHE A 18 3.53 8.13 -10.14
C PHE A 18 4.88 8.82 -10.00
N CYS A 19 5.67 8.40 -9.03
CA CYS A 19 6.88 9.08 -8.60
C CYS A 19 8.06 8.11 -8.58
N ALA A 20 9.04 8.29 -9.46
CA ALA A 20 10.28 7.54 -9.41
C ALA A 20 11.19 8.06 -8.28
N LYS A 21 11.42 7.22 -7.26
CA LYS A 21 12.28 7.53 -6.09
C LYS A 21 13.62 6.77 -6.11
N GLY A 22 13.98 6.19 -7.24
CA GLY A 22 15.08 5.24 -7.36
C GLY A 22 14.60 3.80 -7.19
N GLY A 23 13.72 3.50 -6.22
CA GLY A 23 13.11 2.17 -6.10
C GLY A 23 14.11 1.04 -5.85
N ASP A 24 13.60 -0.19 -5.90
CA ASP A 24 14.43 -1.40 -5.74
C ASP A 24 15.31 -1.64 -6.96
N TYR A 25 16.42 -2.34 -6.74
CA TYR A 25 17.30 -2.77 -7.82
C TYR A 25 16.55 -3.70 -8.76
N SER A 26 16.48 -3.32 -10.04
CA SER A 26 15.82 -4.08 -11.10
C SER A 26 16.34 -3.65 -12.47
N TRP A 27 16.40 -4.59 -13.39
CA TRP A 27 16.77 -4.37 -14.79
C TRP A 27 15.54 -4.30 -15.68
N PHE A 28 15.61 -3.47 -16.72
CA PHE A 28 14.63 -3.32 -17.81
C PHE A 28 13.27 -2.74 -17.40
N LEU A 29 12.66 -3.28 -16.35
CA LEU A 29 11.36 -2.88 -15.81
C LEU A 29 11.49 -2.54 -14.32
N THR A 30 10.73 -1.54 -13.86
CA THR A 30 10.67 -1.16 -12.46
C THR A 30 9.23 -1.01 -12.00
N ASN A 31 8.92 -1.53 -10.82
CA ASN A 31 7.65 -1.27 -10.17
C ASN A 31 7.71 0.10 -9.50
N ILE A 32 7.11 1.11 -10.14
CA ILE A 32 6.93 2.44 -9.58
C ILE A 32 5.66 2.41 -8.72
N ASN A 33 5.82 2.06 -7.45
CA ASN A 33 4.68 1.96 -6.53
C ASN A 33 4.34 3.27 -5.80
N THR A 34 5.25 4.25 -5.76
CA THR A 34 5.01 5.51 -5.03
C THR A 34 4.31 6.54 -5.89
N VAL A 35 3.39 7.30 -5.31
CA VAL A 35 2.70 8.43 -5.91
C VAL A 35 2.90 9.72 -5.10
N LEU A 36 2.97 10.83 -5.81
CA LEU A 36 3.11 12.18 -5.27
C LEU A 36 1.83 12.95 -5.50
N ASN A 37 1.37 13.66 -4.47
CA ASN A 37 0.30 14.63 -4.61
C ASN A 37 0.83 15.81 -5.44
N TRP A 38 0.47 15.82 -6.71
CA TRP A 38 0.79 16.85 -7.69
C TRP A 38 -0.40 17.79 -7.92
N ASN A 39 -1.35 17.87 -6.96
CA ASN A 39 -2.44 18.82 -7.05
C ASN A 39 -1.90 20.26 -7.16
N PHE A 40 -2.68 21.13 -7.82
CA PHE A 40 -2.27 22.50 -8.12
C PHE A 40 -0.89 22.55 -8.80
N ASP A 41 -0.62 21.64 -9.74
CA ASP A 41 0.67 21.48 -10.42
C ASP A 41 1.87 21.35 -9.47
N GLY A 42 1.69 20.72 -8.31
CA GLY A 42 2.75 20.55 -7.31
C GLY A 42 3.06 21.81 -6.48
N ARG A 43 2.17 22.81 -6.49
CA ARG A 43 2.33 24.05 -5.68
C ARG A 43 2.34 23.78 -4.18
N ILE A 44 1.52 22.87 -3.67
CA ILE A 44 1.51 22.49 -2.24
C ILE A 44 2.93 22.14 -1.76
N ILE A 45 3.68 21.38 -2.56
CA ILE A 45 5.05 20.97 -2.24
C ILE A 45 6.01 22.16 -2.29
N ALA A 46 5.81 23.08 -3.23
CA ALA A 46 6.64 24.26 -3.34
C ALA A 46 6.47 25.17 -2.12
N GLU A 47 5.22 25.42 -1.70
CA GLU A 47 4.93 26.21 -0.50
C GLU A 47 5.42 25.52 0.77
N TYR A 48 5.17 24.22 0.93
CA TYR A 48 5.72 23.47 2.05
C TYR A 48 7.25 23.53 2.08
N THR A 49 7.92 23.41 0.92
CA THR A 49 9.38 23.53 0.86
C THR A 49 9.84 24.93 1.28
N ALA A 50 9.07 25.98 0.99
CA ALA A 50 9.37 27.34 1.40
C ALA A 50 9.25 27.55 2.91
N THR A 51 8.36 26.83 3.60
CA THR A 51 8.26 26.90 5.06
C THR A 51 9.41 26.18 5.76
N VAL A 52 9.92 25.08 5.19
CA VAL A 52 11.01 24.29 5.80
C VAL A 52 12.42 24.62 5.30
N SER A 53 12.55 25.30 4.16
CA SER A 53 13.85 25.57 3.52
C SER A 53 13.84 26.89 2.76
N SER A 54 14.91 27.67 2.90
CA SER A 54 15.10 28.92 2.15
C SER A 54 15.36 28.73 0.64
N ASN A 55 15.44 27.48 0.16
CA ASN A 55 15.84 27.15 -1.21
C ASN A 55 14.70 26.57 -2.07
N VAL A 56 13.59 27.30 -2.15
CA VAL A 56 12.37 26.96 -2.92
C VAL A 56 12.68 26.63 -4.39
N ALA A 57 13.68 27.31 -4.95
CA ALA A 57 14.10 27.13 -6.33
C ALA A 57 14.57 25.70 -6.65
N GLN A 58 14.91 24.84 -5.68
CA GLN A 58 15.28 23.44 -5.92
C GLN A 58 14.08 22.50 -6.09
N ALA A 59 12.89 22.82 -5.58
CA ALA A 59 11.76 21.89 -5.52
C ALA A 59 11.21 21.52 -6.91
N ARG A 60 11.34 22.40 -7.91
CA ARG A 60 10.74 22.23 -9.25
C ARG A 60 11.71 22.41 -10.44
N ARG A 61 13.03 22.47 -10.24
CA ARG A 61 13.99 22.76 -11.36
C ARG A 61 13.84 21.84 -12.56
N SER A 62 13.49 20.59 -12.32
CA SER A 62 13.35 19.57 -13.35
C SER A 62 11.89 19.32 -13.76
N SER A 63 10.92 20.12 -13.30
CA SER A 63 9.51 19.84 -13.60
C SER A 63 9.16 19.93 -15.08
N LYS A 64 9.97 20.65 -15.88
CA LYS A 64 9.86 20.68 -17.35
C LYS A 64 10.15 19.34 -18.03
N TYR A 65 10.79 18.42 -17.32
CA TYR A 65 11.11 17.07 -17.77
C TYR A 65 10.20 16.00 -17.17
N TYR A 66 9.27 16.39 -16.28
CA TYR A 66 8.30 15.45 -15.74
C TYR A 66 7.34 15.00 -16.83
N PHE A 67 6.77 13.82 -16.63
CA PHE A 67 5.78 13.19 -17.50
C PHE A 67 6.32 12.70 -18.86
N LEU A 68 7.58 12.99 -19.19
CA LEU A 68 8.22 12.46 -20.39
C LEU A 68 8.63 11.00 -20.20
N PRO A 69 8.48 10.15 -21.22
CA PRO A 69 9.08 8.82 -21.22
C PRO A 69 10.60 8.95 -21.22
N ALA A 70 11.27 8.10 -20.45
CA ALA A 70 12.72 8.17 -20.28
C ALA A 70 13.30 6.83 -19.82
N LEU A 71 14.60 6.77 -19.58
CA LEU A 71 15.23 5.69 -18.83
C LEU A 71 15.57 6.17 -17.42
N THR A 72 15.54 5.27 -16.44
CA THR A 72 15.88 5.61 -15.06
C THR A 72 16.77 4.56 -14.39
N CYS A 73 17.64 5.03 -13.50
CA CYS A 73 18.40 4.19 -12.58
C CYS A 73 18.39 4.78 -11.17
N THR A 74 18.76 3.97 -10.19
CA THR A 74 18.78 4.38 -8.77
C THR A 74 20.02 5.23 -8.50
N TYR A 75 19.89 6.33 -7.75
CA TYR A 75 21.03 7.17 -7.41
C TYR A 75 22.17 6.40 -6.75
N ARG A 76 21.79 5.58 -5.76
CA ARG A 76 22.71 4.71 -5.05
C ARG A 76 22.31 3.27 -5.28
N CYS A 77 23.20 2.50 -5.87
CA CYS A 77 23.01 1.08 -6.11
C CYS A 77 24.36 0.35 -5.98
N THR A 78 24.30 -0.91 -5.60
CA THR A 78 25.47 -1.81 -5.57
C THR A 78 26.02 -2.00 -6.98
N ASP A 79 25.12 -2.13 -7.95
CA ASP A 79 25.42 -2.25 -9.36
C ASP A 79 24.54 -1.29 -10.15
N PHE A 80 25.05 -0.74 -11.26
CA PHE A 80 24.22 0.05 -12.16
C PHE A 80 23.13 -0.82 -12.78
N SER A 81 21.87 -0.37 -12.74
CA SER A 81 20.76 -1.03 -13.44
C SER A 81 19.84 0.01 -14.07
N LEU A 82 19.69 -0.09 -15.38
CA LEU A 82 18.88 0.81 -16.19
C LEU A 82 17.55 0.13 -16.52
N ARG A 83 16.48 0.93 -16.51
CA ARG A 83 15.12 0.47 -16.82
C ARG A 83 14.30 1.57 -17.46
N ALA A 84 13.17 1.20 -18.04
CA ALA A 84 12.19 2.15 -18.54
C ALA A 84 11.60 3.00 -17.41
N LEU A 85 11.42 4.29 -17.69
CA LEU A 85 10.60 5.22 -16.92
C LEU A 85 9.36 5.54 -17.78
N PRO A 86 8.19 5.01 -17.40
CA PRO A 86 6.92 5.37 -18.01
C PRO A 86 6.68 6.88 -18.07
N SER A 87 6.02 7.33 -19.14
CA SER A 87 5.43 8.67 -19.21
C SER A 87 4.42 8.90 -18.08
N GLY A 88 4.04 10.15 -17.84
CA GLY A 88 3.13 10.48 -16.73
C GLY A 88 3.75 10.43 -15.32
N CYS A 89 5.02 10.03 -15.20
CA CYS A 89 5.75 9.99 -13.93
C CYS A 89 6.46 11.32 -13.59
N VAL A 90 6.49 11.64 -12.30
CA VAL A 90 7.44 12.60 -11.70
C VAL A 90 8.63 11.86 -11.10
N PHE A 91 9.70 12.55 -10.75
CA PHE A 91 10.88 11.91 -10.14
C PHE A 91 11.59 12.78 -9.11
N THR A 92 12.21 12.13 -8.14
CA THR A 92 12.98 12.77 -7.06
C THR A 92 14.49 12.65 -7.31
N SER A 93 15.28 13.31 -6.46
CA SER A 93 16.74 13.16 -6.45
C SER A 93 17.23 11.74 -6.14
N GLY A 94 16.37 10.81 -5.73
CA GLY A 94 16.70 9.39 -5.59
C GLY A 94 16.74 8.62 -6.92
N ALA A 95 16.09 9.15 -7.96
CA ALA A 95 16.16 8.62 -9.32
C ALA A 95 17.15 9.42 -10.16
N ARG A 96 17.85 8.75 -11.07
CA ARG A 96 18.56 9.36 -12.19
C ARG A 96 17.73 9.10 -13.42
N VAL A 97 17.62 10.10 -14.27
CA VAL A 97 16.76 10.06 -15.46
C VAL A 97 17.60 10.43 -16.67
N ILE A 98 17.56 9.58 -17.68
CA ILE A 98 18.21 9.76 -18.97
C ILE A 98 17.08 9.91 -19.99
N ILE A 99 16.93 11.10 -20.54
CA ILE A 99 15.85 11.43 -21.46
C ILE A 99 16.42 11.32 -22.88
N PRO A 100 15.92 10.39 -23.71
CA PRO A 100 16.39 10.26 -25.07
C PRO A 100 15.95 11.48 -25.91
N HIS A 101 16.69 11.78 -26.98
CA HIS A 101 16.31 12.87 -27.90
C HIS A 101 15.02 12.56 -28.66
N ASN A 102 14.87 11.30 -29.09
CA ASN A 102 13.64 10.76 -29.66
C ASN A 102 13.18 9.54 -28.86
N GLU A 103 11.87 9.31 -28.76
CA GLU A 103 11.34 8.16 -28.02
C GLU A 103 11.81 6.81 -28.57
N SER A 104 11.98 6.70 -29.89
CA SER A 104 12.53 5.52 -30.58
C SER A 104 13.94 5.15 -30.13
N ASP A 105 14.68 6.09 -29.53
CA ASP A 105 16.06 5.87 -29.12
C ASP A 105 16.15 5.23 -27.73
N ALA A 106 15.04 5.12 -26.99
CA ALA A 106 15.03 4.61 -25.63
C ALA A 106 15.49 3.15 -25.51
N VAL A 107 14.99 2.26 -26.38
CA VAL A 107 15.36 0.82 -26.38
C VAL A 107 16.80 0.60 -26.85
N PRO A 108 17.27 1.20 -27.98
CA PRO A 108 18.68 1.15 -28.35
C PRO A 108 19.61 1.68 -27.25
N LEU A 109 19.26 2.80 -26.63
CA LEU A 109 20.03 3.36 -25.53
C LEU A 109 20.08 2.40 -24.33
N LEU A 110 18.95 1.82 -23.93
CA LEU A 110 18.89 0.82 -22.86
C LEU A 110 19.82 -0.37 -23.14
N SER A 111 19.83 -0.85 -24.38
CA SER A 111 20.66 -1.99 -24.79
C SER A 111 22.16 -1.65 -24.82
N SER A 112 22.54 -0.46 -25.31
CA SER A 112 23.96 -0.03 -25.32
C SER A 112 24.58 0.06 -23.93
N PHE A 113 23.81 0.45 -22.91
CA PHE A 113 24.26 0.47 -21.51
C PHE A 113 24.52 -0.94 -20.93
N PHE A 114 24.12 -1.98 -21.65
CA PHE A 114 24.36 -3.39 -21.31
C PHE A 114 25.64 -3.97 -21.94
N SER A 115 26.38 -3.17 -22.71
CA SER A 115 27.64 -3.55 -23.33
C SER A 115 28.82 -3.58 -22.36
N GLU A 116 29.86 -4.34 -22.70
CA GLU A 116 31.09 -4.40 -21.89
C GLU A 116 31.83 -3.06 -21.84
N ASP A 117 31.77 -2.27 -22.92
CA ASP A 117 32.36 -0.94 -22.97
C ASP A 117 31.70 -0.01 -21.94
N TYR A 118 30.37 0.02 -21.91
CA TYR A 118 29.62 0.81 -20.93
C TYR A 118 29.79 0.27 -19.52
N ALA A 119 29.85 -1.03 -19.32
CA ALA A 119 30.19 -1.62 -18.02
C ALA A 119 31.55 -1.11 -17.53
N GLY A 120 32.55 -1.02 -18.43
CA GLY A 120 33.85 -0.40 -18.16
C GLY A 120 33.75 1.07 -17.75
N PHE A 121 33.04 1.89 -18.51
CA PHE A 121 32.89 3.32 -18.19
C PHE A 121 32.13 3.56 -16.90
N LEU A 122 31.05 2.82 -16.66
CA LEU A 122 30.24 2.90 -15.44
C LEU A 122 31.07 2.60 -14.19
N ARG A 123 31.98 1.62 -14.26
CA ARG A 123 32.92 1.30 -13.17
C ARG A 123 33.89 2.45 -12.86
N GLN A 124 34.25 3.27 -13.86
CA GLN A 124 35.18 4.41 -13.66
C GLN A 124 34.50 5.64 -13.06
N ILE A 125 33.23 5.87 -13.39
CA ILE A 125 32.48 7.04 -12.88
C ILE A 125 31.78 6.78 -11.55
N GLU A 126 31.64 5.50 -11.17
CA GLU A 126 31.05 5.07 -9.91
C GLU A 126 31.83 5.63 -8.71
N LYS A 127 31.12 6.23 -7.75
CA LYS A 127 31.72 6.76 -6.51
C LYS A 127 30.95 6.34 -5.26
N LYS A 128 31.39 5.27 -4.60
CA LYS A 128 30.75 4.67 -3.41
C LYS A 128 29.30 4.25 -3.66
N GLY A 129 29.07 3.52 -4.74
CA GLY A 129 27.80 3.07 -5.28
C GLY A 129 26.93 4.19 -5.84
N LYS A 130 27.49 5.36 -6.17
CA LYS A 130 26.72 6.53 -6.63
C LYS A 130 27.00 6.84 -8.08
N TYR A 131 25.92 7.14 -8.81
CA TYR A 131 25.96 7.62 -10.20
C TYR A 131 25.40 9.04 -10.25
N GLU A 132 26.28 10.03 -10.41
CA GLU A 132 25.88 11.45 -10.48
C GLU A 132 25.53 11.86 -11.92
N PRO A 133 24.58 12.80 -12.13
CA PRO A 133 24.17 13.20 -13.48
C PRO A 133 25.31 13.76 -14.34
N GLY A 134 26.24 14.51 -13.74
CA GLY A 134 27.38 15.09 -14.47
C GLY A 134 28.30 14.02 -15.07
N PRO A 135 28.86 13.09 -14.27
CA PRO A 135 29.64 11.97 -14.78
C PRO A 135 28.87 11.08 -15.78
N LEU A 136 27.59 10.77 -15.53
CA LEU A 136 26.77 10.02 -16.48
C LEU A 136 26.63 10.76 -17.83
N GLY A 137 26.44 12.08 -17.79
CA GLY A 137 26.37 12.91 -19.00
C GLY A 137 27.70 13.11 -19.72
N SER A 138 28.82 12.69 -19.12
CA SER A 138 30.14 12.72 -19.76
C SER A 138 30.51 11.43 -20.48
N LEU A 139 29.66 10.40 -20.39
CA LEU A 139 29.86 9.15 -21.10
C LEU A 139 29.78 9.38 -22.62
N PRO A 140 30.59 8.66 -23.44
CA PRO A 140 30.49 8.75 -24.89
C PRO A 140 29.09 8.36 -25.35
N SER A 141 28.42 9.21 -26.15
CA SER A 141 27.10 8.85 -26.70
C SER A 141 27.20 7.54 -27.48
N PRO A 142 26.30 6.56 -27.26
CA PRO A 142 26.32 5.34 -28.03
C PRO A 142 25.92 5.64 -29.47
N VAL A 143 26.37 4.79 -30.41
CA VAL A 143 25.78 4.75 -31.74
C VAL A 143 24.41 4.09 -31.59
N ILE A 144 23.36 4.91 -31.74
CA ILE A 144 21.96 4.51 -31.58
C ILE A 144 21.49 4.00 -32.95
N ALA A 145 21.37 2.69 -33.10
CA ALA A 145 20.79 2.05 -34.28
C ALA A 145 19.61 1.17 -33.83
N SER A 146 18.39 1.65 -34.06
CA SER A 146 17.22 0.79 -33.94
C SER A 146 17.18 -0.18 -35.13
N ASN A 147 16.97 -1.46 -34.84
CA ASN A 147 16.76 -2.47 -35.87
C ASN A 147 15.63 -3.41 -35.41
N ASP A 148 14.98 -4.07 -36.37
CA ASP A 148 13.82 -4.91 -36.09
C ASP A 148 14.15 -6.08 -35.16
N LYS A 149 15.40 -6.60 -35.20
CA LYS A 149 15.82 -7.69 -34.31
C LYS A 149 15.89 -7.23 -32.86
N LEU A 150 16.38 -6.02 -32.61
CA LEU A 150 16.49 -5.43 -31.29
C LEU A 150 15.11 -5.16 -30.70
N LEU A 151 14.21 -4.56 -31.49
CA LEU A 151 12.83 -4.30 -31.05
C LEU A 151 12.09 -5.60 -30.76
N HIS A 152 12.24 -6.62 -31.62
CA HIS A 152 11.62 -7.92 -31.38
C HIS A 152 12.18 -8.61 -30.13
N ALA A 153 13.51 -8.62 -29.93
CA ALA A 153 14.11 -9.18 -28.73
C ALA A 153 13.69 -8.43 -27.45
N TRP A 154 13.49 -7.11 -27.54
CA TRP A 154 12.93 -6.30 -26.46
C TRP A 154 11.48 -6.68 -26.15
N GLU A 155 10.62 -6.79 -27.16
CA GLU A 155 9.21 -7.18 -27.00
C GLU A 155 9.07 -8.53 -26.31
N GLU A 156 9.88 -9.52 -26.70
CA GLU A 156 9.88 -10.84 -26.09
C GLU A 156 10.36 -10.81 -24.62
N LEU A 157 11.45 -10.09 -24.33
CA LEU A 157 11.96 -9.93 -22.97
C LEU A 157 10.97 -9.18 -22.08
N TYR A 158 10.38 -8.10 -22.60
CA TYR A 158 9.44 -7.27 -21.87
C TYR A 158 8.11 -7.99 -21.60
N SER A 159 7.60 -8.73 -22.58
CA SER A 159 6.40 -9.57 -22.41
C SER A 159 6.60 -10.62 -21.32
N LEU A 160 7.78 -11.23 -21.27
CA LEU A 160 8.14 -12.16 -20.19
C LEU A 160 8.14 -11.45 -18.83
N LEU A 161 8.77 -10.27 -18.71
CA LEU A 161 8.76 -9.48 -17.46
C LEU A 161 7.35 -9.09 -17.02
N LEU A 162 6.52 -8.64 -17.95
CA LEU A 162 5.12 -8.30 -17.69
C LEU A 162 4.33 -9.51 -17.18
N SER A 163 4.61 -10.72 -17.68
CA SER A 163 3.92 -11.92 -17.19
C SER A 163 4.14 -12.22 -15.71
N PHE A 164 5.24 -11.74 -15.12
CA PHE A 164 5.46 -11.85 -13.67
C PHE A 164 4.83 -10.69 -12.91
N GLU A 165 5.01 -9.44 -13.38
CA GLU A 165 4.43 -8.25 -12.74
C GLU A 165 2.90 -8.27 -12.76
N SER A 166 2.27 -8.90 -13.78
CA SER A 166 0.83 -9.05 -13.88
C SER A 166 0.20 -9.89 -12.77
N ASN A 167 1.02 -10.69 -12.07
CA ASN A 167 0.62 -11.54 -10.94
C ASN A 167 0.92 -10.92 -9.57
N LEU A 168 1.43 -9.68 -9.52
CA LEU A 168 1.73 -8.96 -8.28
C LEU A 168 0.71 -7.86 -8.03
N GLU A 169 -0.15 -8.00 -7.01
CA GLU A 169 -1.21 -7.02 -6.71
C GLU A 169 -0.70 -5.60 -6.40
N THR A 170 0.55 -5.49 -5.99
CA THR A 170 1.26 -4.22 -5.71
C THR A 170 2.04 -3.70 -6.91
N SER A 171 1.81 -4.27 -8.10
CA SER A 171 2.31 -3.79 -9.37
C SER A 171 1.24 -3.00 -10.12
N PRO A 172 1.59 -1.85 -10.75
CA PRO A 172 0.68 -1.16 -11.67
C PRO A 172 0.22 -2.05 -12.84
N TYR A 173 0.97 -3.09 -13.17
CA TYR A 173 0.70 -4.01 -14.28
C TYR A 173 -0.21 -5.19 -13.90
N PHE A 174 -0.67 -5.24 -12.64
CA PHE A 174 -1.51 -6.34 -12.16
C PHE A 174 -2.77 -6.51 -13.01
N SER A 175 -2.94 -7.70 -13.61
CA SER A 175 -4.11 -8.02 -14.45
C SER A 175 -4.93 -9.20 -13.93
N GLY A 176 -4.59 -9.73 -12.76
CA GLY A 176 -5.27 -10.84 -12.11
C GLY A 176 -4.39 -12.09 -12.03
N ILE A 177 -4.78 -13.04 -11.18
CA ILE A 177 -4.14 -14.35 -11.10
C ILE A 177 -4.98 -15.34 -11.93
N PRO A 178 -4.42 -15.91 -13.02
CA PRO A 178 -5.18 -16.81 -13.88
C PRO A 178 -5.18 -18.27 -13.39
N SER A 179 -4.30 -18.65 -12.45
CA SER A 179 -4.11 -20.04 -12.01
C SER A 179 -3.75 -20.11 -10.53
N LEU A 180 -4.19 -21.19 -9.86
CA LEU A 180 -3.77 -21.54 -8.50
C LEU A 180 -2.29 -21.96 -8.41
N GLU A 181 -1.71 -22.43 -9.52
CA GLU A 181 -0.29 -22.78 -9.62
C GLU A 181 0.43 -21.69 -10.43
N LEU A 182 1.08 -20.77 -9.72
CA LEU A 182 1.91 -19.72 -10.33
C LEU A 182 3.24 -20.33 -10.80
N PRO A 183 3.66 -20.10 -12.06
CA PRO A 183 4.86 -20.72 -12.62
C PRO A 183 6.14 -20.04 -12.13
N ASP A 184 7.11 -20.82 -11.63
CA ASP A 184 8.42 -20.30 -11.21
C ASP A 184 9.15 -19.59 -12.36
N PRO A 185 9.93 -18.52 -12.07
CA PRO A 185 10.72 -17.86 -13.08
C PRO A 185 11.79 -18.82 -13.63
N ASP A 186 11.67 -19.23 -14.89
CA ASP A 186 12.68 -20.04 -15.58
C ASP A 186 13.92 -19.20 -15.88
N ALA A 187 14.94 -19.35 -15.03
CA ALA A 187 16.21 -18.65 -15.15
C ALA A 187 16.90 -18.88 -16.51
N ALA A 188 16.74 -20.07 -17.11
CA ALA A 188 17.34 -20.38 -18.40
C ALA A 188 16.62 -19.68 -19.55
N GLU A 189 15.29 -19.62 -19.51
CA GLU A 189 14.50 -18.80 -20.45
C GLU A 189 14.86 -17.32 -20.33
N PHE A 190 14.91 -16.78 -19.10
CA PHE A 190 15.30 -15.39 -18.87
C PHE A 190 16.69 -15.08 -19.42
N ARG A 191 17.67 -15.93 -19.12
CA ARG A 191 19.03 -15.76 -19.62
C ARG A 191 19.04 -15.72 -21.15
N ARG A 192 18.29 -16.62 -21.81
CA ARG A 192 18.17 -16.62 -23.28
C ARG A 192 17.62 -15.30 -23.81
N ARG A 193 16.54 -14.77 -23.23
CA ARG A 193 15.94 -13.48 -23.65
C ARG A 193 16.87 -12.30 -23.44
N VAL A 194 17.54 -12.22 -22.29
CA VAL A 194 18.50 -11.14 -21.98
C VAL A 194 19.70 -11.19 -22.91
N VAL A 195 20.24 -12.38 -23.20
CA VAL A 195 21.35 -12.56 -24.15
C VAL A 195 20.93 -12.14 -25.55
N ALA A 196 19.75 -12.57 -26.02
CA ALA A 196 19.23 -12.18 -27.33
C ALA A 196 19.06 -10.66 -27.45
N PHE A 197 18.52 -10.01 -26.42
CA PHE A 197 18.38 -8.55 -26.37
C PHE A 197 19.73 -7.82 -26.41
N ALA A 198 20.72 -8.33 -25.67
CA ALA A 198 22.06 -7.74 -25.64
C ALA A 198 22.80 -7.90 -26.98
N GLU A 199 22.73 -9.08 -27.59
CA GLU A 199 23.38 -9.37 -28.89
C GLU A 199 22.73 -8.62 -30.05
N ALA A 200 21.42 -8.35 -29.99
CA ALA A 200 20.71 -7.59 -31.01
C ALA A 200 21.13 -6.11 -31.10
N SER A 201 21.85 -5.60 -30.10
CA SER A 201 22.42 -4.25 -30.09
C SER A 201 23.66 -4.08 -30.96
N GLU A 202 24.24 -5.18 -31.43
CA GLU A 202 25.53 -5.24 -32.14
C GLU A 202 26.76 -4.84 -31.30
N TYR A 203 26.58 -4.47 -30.02
CA TYR A 203 27.69 -4.29 -29.08
C TYR A 203 28.10 -5.61 -28.44
N ALA A 204 29.36 -5.71 -28.01
CA ALA A 204 29.81 -6.81 -27.17
C ALA A 204 29.08 -6.78 -25.82
N LYS A 205 28.25 -7.78 -25.56
CA LYS A 205 27.50 -7.90 -24.30
C LYS A 205 28.42 -8.10 -23.09
N SER A 206 28.01 -7.56 -21.95
CA SER A 206 28.67 -7.86 -20.67
C SER A 206 28.05 -9.09 -20.01
N GLU A 207 28.80 -10.19 -19.89
CA GLU A 207 28.34 -11.39 -19.17
C GLU A 207 28.04 -11.09 -17.69
N ASP A 208 28.80 -10.20 -17.06
CA ASP A 208 28.55 -9.79 -15.67
C ASP A 208 27.16 -9.15 -15.53
N PHE A 209 26.78 -8.27 -16.46
CA PHE A 209 25.45 -7.64 -16.42
C PHE A 209 24.33 -8.63 -16.75
N VAL A 210 24.55 -9.56 -17.68
CA VAL A 210 23.59 -10.66 -17.97
C VAL A 210 23.30 -11.44 -16.69
N GLU A 211 24.34 -11.93 -16.00
CA GLU A 211 24.18 -12.72 -14.78
C GLU A 211 23.53 -11.90 -13.65
N LYS A 212 23.89 -10.63 -13.51
CA LYS A 212 23.25 -9.71 -12.55
C LYS A 212 21.78 -9.47 -12.86
N ALA A 213 21.40 -9.34 -14.13
CA ALA A 213 20.02 -9.16 -14.55
C ALA A 213 19.19 -10.40 -14.27
N VAL A 214 19.66 -11.58 -14.67
CA VAL A 214 18.99 -12.87 -14.41
C VAL A 214 18.82 -13.09 -12.90
N LYS A 215 19.89 -12.91 -12.12
CA LYS A 215 19.82 -13.05 -10.66
C LYS A 215 18.83 -12.08 -10.01
N SER A 216 18.82 -10.82 -10.44
CA SER A 216 17.88 -9.81 -9.94
C SER A 216 16.43 -10.21 -10.17
N ILE A 217 16.12 -10.66 -11.37
CA ILE A 217 14.78 -11.04 -11.81
C ILE A 217 14.33 -12.30 -11.07
N CYS A 218 15.13 -13.37 -11.06
CA CYS A 218 14.80 -14.61 -10.37
C CYS A 218 14.62 -14.39 -8.87
N SER A 219 15.43 -13.52 -8.24
CA SER A 219 15.26 -13.18 -6.83
C SER A 219 14.00 -12.36 -6.56
N ARG A 220 13.63 -11.45 -7.45
CA ARG A 220 12.47 -10.56 -7.31
C ARG A 220 11.15 -11.30 -7.51
N TYR A 221 11.09 -12.17 -8.51
CA TYR A 221 9.89 -12.92 -8.88
C TYR A 221 9.86 -14.33 -8.32
N SER A 222 10.83 -14.69 -7.48
CA SER A 222 10.78 -15.91 -6.67
C SER A 222 9.39 -16.04 -6.03
N ILE A 223 8.81 -17.23 -6.11
CA ILE A 223 7.45 -17.48 -5.65
C ILE A 223 7.44 -17.88 -4.17
N GLU A 224 8.41 -17.41 -3.41
CA GLU A 224 8.27 -17.27 -1.97
C GLU A 224 6.97 -16.50 -1.72
N ASN A 225 5.94 -17.19 -1.21
CA ASN A 225 4.58 -16.72 -0.96
C ASN A 225 3.56 -16.82 -2.13
N ALA A 226 3.70 -17.77 -3.07
CA ALA A 226 2.66 -18.07 -4.07
C ALA A 226 1.26 -18.15 -3.47
N SER A 227 1.17 -18.95 -2.40
CA SER A 227 -0.07 -19.25 -1.69
C SER A 227 -0.66 -17.99 -1.06
N HIS A 228 0.18 -17.06 -0.59
CA HIS A 228 -0.29 -15.78 -0.11
C HIS A 228 -0.92 -14.94 -1.23
N ARG A 229 -0.26 -14.85 -2.40
CA ARG A 229 -0.78 -14.08 -3.55
C ARG A 229 -2.15 -14.59 -3.99
N VAL A 230 -2.30 -15.91 -4.08
CA VAL A 230 -3.59 -16.55 -4.41
C VAL A 230 -4.65 -16.25 -3.36
N VAL A 231 -4.33 -16.42 -2.06
CA VAL A 231 -5.26 -16.10 -0.96
C VAL A 231 -5.64 -14.61 -0.95
N SER A 232 -4.67 -13.72 -1.15
CA SER A 232 -4.86 -12.27 -1.19
C SER A 232 -5.76 -11.85 -2.35
N PHE A 233 -5.58 -12.47 -3.52
CA PHE A 233 -6.40 -12.21 -4.69
C PHE A 233 -7.85 -12.67 -4.46
N CYS A 234 -8.04 -13.86 -3.88
CA CYS A 234 -9.36 -14.37 -3.51
C CYS A 234 -10.07 -13.47 -2.48
N ILE A 235 -9.35 -13.00 -1.46
CA ILE A 235 -9.89 -12.01 -0.51
C ILE A 235 -10.27 -10.72 -1.24
N GLY A 236 -9.45 -10.26 -2.18
CA GLY A 236 -9.75 -9.13 -3.05
C GLY A 236 -11.03 -9.32 -3.86
N ARG A 237 -11.24 -10.50 -4.45
CA ARG A 237 -12.49 -10.85 -5.14
C ARG A 237 -13.69 -10.86 -4.18
N CYS A 238 -13.53 -11.36 -2.96
CA CYS A 238 -14.60 -11.31 -1.94
C CYS A 238 -15.00 -9.86 -1.58
N PHE A 239 -14.03 -8.94 -1.56
CA PHE A 239 -14.25 -7.51 -1.38
C PHE A 239 -14.63 -6.77 -2.67
N GLY A 240 -14.79 -7.46 -3.81
CA GLY A 240 -15.14 -6.82 -5.09
C GLY A 240 -14.00 -5.98 -5.70
N ARG A 241 -12.80 -6.02 -5.12
CA ARG A 241 -11.62 -5.30 -5.62
C ARG A 241 -11.19 -5.80 -7.01
N PHE A 242 -11.34 -7.08 -7.27
CA PHE A 242 -10.94 -7.73 -8.53
C PHE A 242 -12.13 -8.44 -9.18
N GLY A 243 -12.22 -8.33 -10.51
CA GLY A 243 -13.12 -9.14 -11.33
C GLY A 243 -12.37 -10.29 -12.03
N GLU A 244 -12.76 -10.58 -13.26
CA GLU A 244 -12.10 -11.64 -14.05
C GLU A 244 -10.73 -11.20 -14.56
N PRO A 245 -9.72 -12.12 -14.59
CA PRO A 245 -8.41 -11.84 -15.16
C PRO A 245 -8.51 -11.33 -16.60
N ILE A 246 -7.76 -10.28 -16.92
CA ILE A 246 -7.92 -9.50 -18.17
C ILE A 246 -6.90 -9.92 -19.24
N GLY A 247 -6.10 -10.96 -18.96
CA GLY A 247 -4.94 -11.32 -19.78
C GLY A 247 -3.79 -10.33 -19.60
N LEU A 248 -2.68 -10.54 -20.32
CA LEU A 248 -1.55 -9.62 -20.29
C LEU A 248 -1.91 -8.33 -21.04
N PRO A 249 -1.66 -7.14 -20.47
CA PRO A 249 -1.87 -5.90 -21.19
C PRO A 249 -0.86 -5.80 -22.34
N GLU A 250 -1.34 -5.68 -23.58
CA GLU A 250 -0.50 -5.21 -24.71
C GLU A 250 -0.12 -3.75 -24.44
N CYS A 251 1.04 -3.53 -23.82
CA CYS A 251 1.49 -2.19 -23.45
C CYS A 251 2.98 -2.01 -23.70
N ASP A 252 3.33 -0.82 -24.17
CA ASP A 252 4.72 -0.39 -24.28
C ASP A 252 5.26 0.03 -22.88
N PRO A 253 6.52 -0.28 -22.53
CA PRO A 253 7.16 0.10 -21.25
C PRO A 253 7.12 1.59 -20.89
N PHE A 254 6.97 2.46 -21.86
CA PHE A 254 6.93 3.92 -21.71
C PHE A 254 5.50 4.48 -21.61
N THR A 255 4.48 3.62 -21.74
CA THR A 255 3.07 3.99 -21.61
C THR A 255 2.76 4.50 -20.19
N ASP A 256 1.92 5.53 -20.08
CA ASP A 256 1.51 6.09 -18.78
C ASP A 256 0.85 5.02 -17.90
N LEU A 257 1.47 4.74 -16.74
CA LEU A 257 1.00 3.75 -15.77
C LEU A 257 -0.45 3.97 -15.33
N ALA A 258 -0.92 5.23 -15.29
CA ALA A 258 -2.30 5.55 -14.94
C ALA A 258 -3.33 5.01 -15.96
N THR A 259 -2.89 4.71 -17.18
CA THR A 259 -3.70 4.09 -18.22
C THR A 259 -3.70 2.55 -18.15
N LEU A 260 -2.71 1.96 -17.47
CA LEU A 260 -2.38 0.53 -17.50
C LEU A 260 -2.90 -0.31 -16.33
N MET A 261 -3.82 0.20 -15.50
CA MET A 261 -4.36 -0.52 -14.33
C MET A 261 -5.75 -1.13 -14.61
N PRO A 262 -5.88 -2.19 -15.43
CA PRO A 262 -7.17 -2.69 -15.88
C PRO A 262 -7.93 -3.43 -14.76
N SER A 263 -7.22 -4.13 -13.86
CA SER A 263 -7.82 -4.86 -12.73
C SER A 263 -8.52 -3.91 -11.74
N LEU A 264 -7.89 -2.79 -11.41
CA LEU A 264 -8.47 -1.77 -10.54
C LEU A 264 -9.65 -1.05 -11.21
N ARG A 265 -9.66 -0.89 -12.54
CA ARG A 265 -10.81 -0.30 -13.28
C ARG A 265 -12.08 -1.15 -13.23
N GLN A 266 -11.95 -2.46 -12.96
CA GLN A 266 -13.10 -3.34 -12.81
C GLN A 266 -13.79 -3.22 -11.44
N SER A 267 -13.08 -2.72 -10.43
CA SER A 267 -13.58 -2.68 -9.04
C SER A 267 -14.94 -1.98 -8.89
N HIS A 268 -15.19 -0.90 -9.66
CA HIS A 268 -16.46 -0.18 -9.65
C HIS A 268 -17.66 -0.97 -10.18
N ARG A 269 -17.46 -2.15 -10.78
CA ARG A 269 -18.54 -2.99 -11.33
C ARG A 269 -19.05 -4.05 -10.37
N PHE A 270 -18.32 -4.35 -9.28
CA PHE A 270 -18.65 -5.44 -8.37
C PHE A 270 -18.90 -4.90 -6.97
N ARG A 271 -20.11 -5.11 -6.42
CA ARG A 271 -20.37 -4.86 -4.99
C ARG A 271 -19.82 -6.05 -4.19
N GLY A 272 -18.68 -5.86 -3.56
CA GLY A 272 -18.11 -6.81 -2.60
C GLY A 272 -18.82 -6.78 -1.25
N ALA A 273 -18.35 -7.64 -0.33
CA ALA A 273 -18.78 -7.59 1.06
C ALA A 273 -18.18 -6.37 1.78
N THR A 274 -18.99 -5.62 2.54
CA THR A 274 -18.49 -4.47 3.33
C THR A 274 -17.53 -4.90 4.45
N ALA A 275 -17.76 -6.08 5.02
CA ALA A 275 -16.86 -6.71 5.97
C ALA A 275 -16.92 -8.24 5.85
N LEU A 276 -15.82 -8.91 6.20
CA LEU A 276 -15.73 -10.37 6.26
C LEU A 276 -15.46 -10.81 7.70
N GLU A 277 -16.37 -11.60 8.25
CA GLU A 277 -16.23 -12.19 9.58
C GLU A 277 -15.39 -13.47 9.53
N HIS A 278 -14.38 -13.54 10.39
CA HIS A 278 -13.52 -14.70 10.56
C HIS A 278 -13.54 -15.19 12.01
N ASP A 279 -14.06 -16.40 12.21
CA ASP A 279 -14.04 -17.12 13.49
C ASP A 279 -13.11 -18.34 13.35
N ALA A 280 -11.99 -18.31 14.07
CA ALA A 280 -10.93 -19.31 14.00
C ALA A 280 -11.09 -20.42 15.06
N ARG A 281 -12.19 -20.42 15.83
CA ARG A 281 -12.45 -21.46 16.83
C ARG A 281 -12.72 -22.80 16.14
N LYS A 282 -12.23 -23.86 16.76
CA LYS A 282 -12.32 -25.22 16.20
C LYS A 282 -13.78 -25.63 16.00
N GLY A 283 -14.10 -26.16 14.82
CA GLY A 283 -15.45 -26.64 14.49
C GLY A 283 -16.45 -25.55 14.12
N VAL A 284 -16.05 -24.28 14.12
CA VAL A 284 -16.87 -23.17 13.63
C VAL A 284 -16.59 -22.94 12.15
N SER A 285 -17.64 -22.87 11.33
CA SER A 285 -17.49 -22.53 9.92
C SER A 285 -17.36 -21.01 9.76
N SER A 286 -16.16 -20.54 9.44
CA SER A 286 -15.84 -19.13 9.19
C SER A 286 -16.47 -18.61 7.88
N PRO A 287 -17.34 -17.57 7.92
CA PRO A 287 -17.90 -16.96 6.72
C PRO A 287 -16.84 -16.52 5.70
N MET A 288 -15.79 -15.84 6.16
CA MET A 288 -14.67 -15.43 5.30
C MET A 288 -14.02 -16.63 4.61
N CYS A 289 -13.77 -17.73 5.33
CA CYS A 289 -13.11 -18.90 4.75
C CYS A 289 -13.98 -19.57 3.69
N ARG A 290 -15.31 -19.63 3.90
CA ARG A 290 -16.24 -20.17 2.88
C ARG A 290 -16.21 -19.34 1.60
N MET A 291 -16.20 -18.02 1.73
CA MET A 291 -16.14 -17.11 0.58
C MET A 291 -14.80 -17.22 -0.17
N VAL A 292 -13.68 -17.27 0.55
CA VAL A 292 -12.37 -17.42 -0.08
C VAL A 292 -12.24 -18.79 -0.78
N ARG A 293 -12.72 -19.87 -0.16
CA ARG A 293 -12.74 -21.20 -0.79
C ARG A 293 -13.60 -21.22 -2.06
N SER A 294 -14.73 -20.52 -2.09
CA SER A 294 -15.52 -20.43 -3.33
C SER A 294 -14.75 -19.74 -4.45
N GLN A 295 -13.88 -18.77 -4.14
CA GLN A 295 -13.01 -18.16 -5.13
C GLN A 295 -11.88 -19.10 -5.58
N PHE A 296 -11.38 -20.00 -4.72
CA PHE A 296 -10.45 -21.04 -5.15
C PHE A 296 -11.09 -21.97 -6.17
N GLU A 297 -12.34 -22.38 -5.97
CA GLU A 297 -13.03 -23.23 -6.94
C GLU A 297 -13.16 -22.52 -8.29
N VAL A 298 -13.51 -21.23 -8.31
CA VAL A 298 -13.56 -20.43 -9.55
C VAL A 298 -12.18 -20.39 -10.25
N LEU A 299 -11.09 -20.23 -9.51
CA LEU A 299 -9.73 -20.26 -10.07
C LEU A 299 -9.28 -21.67 -10.51
N ALA A 300 -9.85 -22.71 -9.91
CA ALA A 300 -9.58 -24.11 -10.22
C ALA A 300 -10.33 -24.60 -11.47
N GLU A 301 -11.40 -23.92 -11.88
CA GLU A 301 -12.20 -24.31 -13.05
C GLU A 301 -11.32 -24.52 -14.29
N GLY A 302 -11.42 -25.70 -14.89
CA GLY A 302 -10.65 -26.07 -16.09
C GLY A 302 -9.17 -26.42 -15.86
N THR A 303 -8.65 -26.28 -14.64
CA THR A 303 -7.23 -26.62 -14.31
C THR A 303 -7.02 -28.07 -13.92
N GLY A 304 -8.09 -28.77 -13.49
CA GLY A 304 -8.01 -30.13 -12.93
C GLY A 304 -7.48 -30.21 -11.49
N VAL A 305 -7.18 -29.06 -10.86
CA VAL A 305 -6.80 -28.94 -9.45
C VAL A 305 -8.04 -28.66 -8.62
N SER A 306 -8.29 -29.40 -7.54
CA SER A 306 -9.33 -29.06 -6.57
C SER A 306 -8.87 -27.93 -5.64
N GLY A 307 -9.73 -26.95 -5.35
CA GLY A 307 -9.43 -25.89 -4.38
C GLY A 307 -9.10 -26.44 -2.98
N SER A 308 -9.78 -27.51 -2.57
CA SER A 308 -9.53 -28.19 -1.28
C SER A 308 -8.14 -28.84 -1.21
N ASP A 309 -7.73 -29.48 -2.31
CA ASP A 309 -6.45 -30.19 -2.38
C ASP A 309 -5.30 -29.18 -2.44
N TRP A 310 -5.51 -28.08 -3.15
CA TRP A 310 -4.60 -26.95 -3.16
C TRP A 310 -4.43 -26.36 -1.75
N GLU A 311 -5.53 -26.11 -1.03
CA GLU A 311 -5.47 -25.57 0.33
C GLU A 311 -4.66 -26.48 1.26
N LEU A 312 -4.93 -27.79 1.22
CA LEU A 312 -4.19 -28.76 2.03
C LEU A 312 -2.71 -28.82 1.67
N LYS A 313 -2.37 -28.81 0.37
CA LYS A 313 -1.00 -28.83 -0.13
C LYS A 313 -0.22 -27.58 0.29
N GLN A 314 -0.85 -26.41 0.23
CA GLN A 314 -0.17 -25.11 0.37
C GLN A 314 -0.20 -24.55 1.80
N LEU A 315 -1.30 -24.75 2.53
CA LEU A 315 -1.48 -24.21 3.89
C LEU A 315 -1.32 -25.30 4.98
N GLY A 316 -1.27 -26.58 4.59
CA GLY A 316 -1.15 -27.72 5.48
C GLY A 316 -2.43 -28.01 6.28
N ASP A 317 -2.34 -28.93 7.24
CA ASP A 317 -3.48 -29.43 8.04
C ASP A 317 -4.22 -28.35 8.85
N GLN A 318 -3.58 -27.20 9.09
CA GLN A 318 -4.22 -26.11 9.83
C GLN A 318 -5.08 -25.19 8.94
N GLY A 319 -4.95 -25.33 7.62
CA GLY A 319 -5.82 -24.72 6.62
C GLY A 319 -5.90 -23.20 6.66
N LEU A 320 -6.90 -22.68 5.94
CA LEU A 320 -7.16 -21.26 5.78
C LEU A 320 -7.53 -20.57 7.10
N GLU A 321 -8.31 -21.21 7.96
CA GLU A 321 -8.72 -20.63 9.26
C GLU A 321 -7.51 -20.27 10.12
N SER A 322 -6.52 -21.17 10.20
CA SER A 322 -5.32 -20.90 10.97
C SER A 322 -4.41 -19.90 10.29
N TYR A 323 -4.33 -19.92 8.96
CA TYR A 323 -3.52 -18.99 8.21
C TYR A 323 -4.01 -17.53 8.38
N LEU A 324 -5.31 -17.31 8.43
CA LEU A 324 -5.90 -15.98 8.65
C LEU A 324 -5.79 -15.51 10.12
N SER A 325 -5.75 -16.43 11.09
CA SER A 325 -5.71 -16.09 12.53
C SER A 325 -4.30 -16.00 13.13
N LYS A 326 -3.29 -16.62 12.51
CA LYS A 326 -1.92 -16.60 13.04
C LYS A 326 -1.31 -15.20 13.01
N ALA A 327 -0.60 -14.85 14.08
CA ALA A 327 0.14 -13.59 14.18
C ALA A 327 1.22 -13.40 13.08
N TYR A 328 1.77 -14.51 12.56
CA TYR A 328 2.71 -14.54 11.42
C TYR A 328 2.06 -15.11 10.14
N GLY A 329 0.73 -15.15 10.10
CA GLY A 329 -0.05 -15.65 8.98
C GLY A 329 -0.33 -14.56 7.94
N PHE A 330 -1.55 -14.58 7.39
CA PHE A 330 -1.94 -13.73 6.27
C PHE A 330 -1.71 -12.25 6.54
N PHE A 331 -2.17 -11.69 7.66
CA PHE A 331 -2.09 -10.24 7.88
C PHE A 331 -0.64 -9.74 7.99
N ALA A 332 0.26 -10.51 8.61
CA ALA A 332 1.67 -10.15 8.70
C ALA A 332 2.36 -10.18 7.33
N GLN A 333 2.04 -11.18 6.50
CA GLN A 333 2.53 -11.26 5.14
C GLN A 333 1.92 -10.16 4.25
N HIS A 334 0.62 -9.87 4.42
CA HIS A 334 -0.07 -8.77 3.73
C HIS A 334 0.58 -7.42 4.03
N ILE A 335 0.90 -7.15 5.31
CA ILE A 335 1.65 -5.94 5.68
C ILE A 335 2.98 -5.91 4.93
N LYS A 336 3.74 -7.01 4.90
CA LYS A 336 5.03 -7.08 4.22
C LYS A 336 4.92 -6.81 2.71
N ASP A 337 3.97 -7.44 2.05
CA ASP A 337 3.79 -7.33 0.59
C ASP A 337 3.21 -5.96 0.19
N TYR A 338 2.37 -5.38 1.04
CA TYR A 338 1.85 -4.02 0.92
C TYR A 338 2.74 -2.98 1.62
N SER A 339 4.06 -3.17 1.52
CA SER A 339 5.04 -2.22 2.02
C SER A 339 6.08 -1.90 0.96
N ALA A 340 6.29 -0.60 0.73
CA ALA A 340 7.34 -0.12 -0.16
C ALA A 340 7.85 1.24 0.30
N ALA A 341 9.09 1.57 -0.07
CA ALA A 341 9.70 2.86 0.22
C ALA A 341 9.61 3.30 1.71
N PHE A 342 9.79 2.35 2.64
CA PHE A 342 9.66 2.51 4.10
C PHE A 342 8.25 2.88 4.59
N ARG A 343 7.23 2.73 3.75
CA ARG A 343 5.83 2.87 4.11
C ARG A 343 5.18 1.49 4.16
N LYS A 344 4.32 1.30 5.15
CA LYS A 344 3.49 0.11 5.31
C LYS A 344 2.05 0.51 5.10
N ALA A 345 1.39 -0.13 4.14
CA ALA A 345 0.07 0.26 3.70
C ALA A 345 -0.81 -0.96 3.37
N PRO A 346 -1.04 -1.88 4.34
CA PRO A 346 -1.97 -2.98 4.15
C PRO A 346 -3.38 -2.44 3.88
N ILE A 347 -4.07 -2.99 2.89
CA ILE A 347 -5.42 -2.53 2.51
C ILE A 347 -6.55 -3.48 2.92
N TYR A 348 -6.20 -4.66 3.45
CA TYR A 348 -7.14 -5.57 4.10
C TYR A 348 -6.85 -5.52 5.58
N TRP A 349 -7.79 -4.99 6.35
CA TRP A 349 -7.56 -4.62 7.74
C TRP A 349 -8.18 -5.66 8.65
N GLN A 350 -7.34 -6.40 9.36
CA GLN A 350 -7.80 -7.36 10.36
C GLN A 350 -8.00 -6.66 11.70
N LEU A 351 -9.25 -6.38 12.07
CA LEU A 351 -9.61 -5.91 13.40
C LEU A 351 -10.01 -7.13 14.22
N GLY A 352 -9.38 -7.39 15.36
CA GLY A 352 -9.52 -8.69 16.03
C GLY A 352 -9.39 -8.67 17.54
N THR A 353 -9.80 -9.78 18.15
CA THR A 353 -9.59 -10.03 19.58
C THR A 353 -8.11 -10.30 19.87
N PRO A 354 -7.64 -10.10 21.12
CA PRO A 354 -6.24 -10.38 21.50
C PRO A 354 -5.79 -11.81 21.23
N SER A 355 -6.70 -12.80 21.36
CA SER A 355 -6.41 -14.20 21.02
C SER A 355 -6.37 -14.47 19.52
N SER A 356 -6.78 -13.51 18.68
CA SER A 356 -7.03 -13.66 17.25
C SER A 356 -8.01 -14.78 16.88
N SER A 357 -8.82 -15.22 17.85
CA SER A 357 -9.86 -16.24 17.63
C SER A 357 -11.05 -15.70 16.86
N TYR A 358 -11.25 -14.38 16.89
CA TYR A 358 -12.27 -13.68 16.13
C TYR A 358 -11.69 -12.41 15.53
N SER A 359 -11.99 -12.18 14.25
CA SER A 359 -11.62 -10.96 13.57
C SER A 359 -12.66 -10.56 12.52
N ILE A 360 -12.76 -9.26 12.31
CA ILE A 360 -13.55 -8.64 11.26
C ILE A 360 -12.56 -8.00 10.30
N TRP A 361 -12.64 -8.39 9.05
CA TRP A 361 -11.82 -7.87 7.98
C TRP A 361 -12.60 -6.81 7.21
N ILE A 362 -12.00 -5.65 7.03
CA ILE A 362 -12.57 -4.55 6.25
C ILE A 362 -11.61 -4.14 5.14
N TYR A 363 -12.15 -3.62 4.04
CA TYR A 363 -11.38 -3.22 2.87
C TYR A 363 -11.25 -1.70 2.77
N TYR A 364 -10.02 -1.23 2.70
CA TYR A 364 -9.65 0.18 2.81
C TYR A 364 -10.34 1.12 1.80
N HIS A 365 -10.56 0.69 0.56
CA HIS A 365 -11.15 1.57 -0.48
C HIS A 365 -12.67 1.67 -0.40
N ASP A 366 -13.34 0.73 0.26
CA ASP A 366 -14.80 0.67 0.36
C ASP A 366 -15.34 1.39 1.62
N PHE A 367 -14.47 2.12 2.31
CA PHE A 367 -14.86 2.82 3.52
C PHE A 367 -15.88 3.92 3.26
N THR A 368 -16.85 3.97 4.16
CA THR A 368 -17.83 5.05 4.30
C THR A 368 -17.84 5.51 5.74
N ARG A 369 -18.47 6.66 6.02
CA ARG A 369 -18.70 7.15 7.38
C ARG A 369 -19.47 6.15 8.26
N ASP A 370 -20.24 5.26 7.63
CA ASP A 370 -21.08 4.28 8.34
C ASP A 370 -20.40 2.92 8.53
N THR A 371 -19.20 2.68 7.96
CA THR A 371 -18.58 1.35 7.95
C THR A 371 -18.44 0.74 9.35
N LEU A 372 -17.95 1.50 10.34
CA LEU A 372 -17.81 0.97 11.71
C LEU A 372 -19.15 0.75 12.41
N PHE A 373 -20.16 1.58 12.13
CA PHE A 373 -21.52 1.39 12.64
C PHE A 373 -22.18 0.14 12.03
N GLN A 374 -21.97 -0.12 10.73
CA GLN A 374 -22.42 -1.34 10.08
C GLN A 374 -21.73 -2.58 10.66
N VAL A 375 -20.42 -2.52 10.87
CA VAL A 375 -19.65 -3.59 11.53
C VAL A 375 -20.23 -3.92 12.91
N LEU A 376 -20.52 -2.91 13.73
CA LEU A 376 -21.14 -3.08 15.04
C LEU A 376 -22.54 -3.72 14.95
N LYS A 377 -23.37 -3.22 14.04
CA LYS A 377 -24.78 -3.61 13.92
C LYS A 377 -24.97 -5.00 13.30
N GLU A 378 -24.19 -5.33 12.27
CA GLU A 378 -24.42 -6.50 11.42
C GLU A 378 -23.53 -7.69 11.77
N TYR A 379 -22.37 -7.44 12.40
CA TYR A 379 -21.37 -8.48 12.66
C TYR A 379 -21.07 -8.62 14.16
N ALA A 380 -20.42 -7.62 14.76
CA ALA A 380 -19.87 -7.75 16.10
C ALA A 380 -20.96 -7.86 17.19
N GLY A 381 -21.98 -7.00 17.15
CA GLY A 381 -23.08 -6.99 18.11
C GLY A 381 -23.90 -8.29 18.11
N PRO A 382 -24.41 -8.76 16.95
CA PRO A 382 -25.08 -10.05 16.84
C PRO A 382 -24.22 -11.22 17.34
N LYS A 383 -22.92 -11.21 17.00
CA LYS A 383 -21.97 -12.22 17.49
C LYS A 383 -21.88 -12.23 19.01
N LEU A 384 -21.66 -11.09 19.65
CA LEU A 384 -21.58 -11.01 21.12
C LEU A 384 -22.85 -11.53 21.80
N ASN A 385 -24.02 -11.15 21.27
CA ASN A 385 -25.30 -11.61 21.79
C ASN A 385 -25.47 -13.13 21.68
N HIS A 386 -25.04 -13.72 20.57
CA HIS A 386 -25.04 -15.18 20.39
C HIS A 386 -24.12 -15.86 21.41
N GLU A 387 -22.90 -15.37 21.57
CA GLU A 387 -21.88 -16.00 22.42
C GLU A 387 -22.20 -15.87 23.92
N ARG A 388 -22.85 -14.76 24.33
CA ARG A 388 -23.41 -14.61 25.69
C ARG A 388 -24.50 -15.64 25.96
N LYS A 389 -25.43 -15.84 25.02
CA LYS A 389 -26.47 -16.88 25.15
C LYS A 389 -25.87 -18.29 25.23
N MET A 390 -24.83 -18.58 24.44
CA MET A 390 -24.14 -19.87 24.51
C MET A 390 -23.45 -20.08 25.87
N LEU A 391 -22.83 -19.02 26.42
CA LEU A 391 -22.22 -19.05 27.74
C LEU A 391 -23.25 -19.31 28.85
N ASP A 392 -24.38 -18.59 28.84
CA ASP A 392 -25.44 -18.75 29.83
C ASP A 392 -26.04 -20.16 29.78
N ARG A 393 -26.19 -20.71 28.57
CA ARG A 393 -26.62 -22.10 28.36
C ARG A 393 -25.60 -23.09 28.92
N ALA A 394 -24.31 -22.93 28.60
CA ALA A 394 -23.25 -23.81 29.10
C ALA A 394 -23.19 -23.83 30.63
N ARG A 395 -23.32 -22.66 31.27
CA ARG A 395 -23.42 -22.53 32.74
C ARG A 395 -24.64 -23.24 33.30
N SER A 396 -25.80 -23.09 32.64
CA SER A 396 -27.04 -23.73 33.05
C SER A 396 -26.99 -25.26 32.93
N GLU A 397 -26.41 -25.78 31.85
CA GLU A 397 -26.26 -27.23 31.60
C GLU A 397 -25.25 -27.88 32.54
N ALA A 398 -24.20 -27.14 32.94
CA ALA A 398 -23.18 -27.68 33.84
C ALA A 398 -23.61 -27.70 35.32
N GLY A 399 -24.62 -26.90 35.71
CA GLY A 399 -25.20 -26.91 37.04
C GLY A 399 -24.22 -26.51 38.17
N ALA A 400 -24.50 -26.98 39.39
CA ALA A 400 -23.69 -26.62 40.58
C ALA A 400 -22.33 -27.34 40.64
N ASP A 401 -22.22 -28.54 40.04
CA ASP A 401 -21.01 -29.37 40.07
C ASP A 401 -20.53 -29.69 38.64
N PRO A 402 -19.97 -28.70 37.91
CA PRO A 402 -19.50 -28.88 36.56
C PRO A 402 -18.31 -29.85 36.51
N THR A 403 -18.30 -30.76 35.53
CA THR A 403 -17.15 -31.64 35.27
C THR A 403 -15.92 -30.82 34.86
N ARG A 404 -14.73 -31.43 34.93
CA ARG A 404 -13.48 -30.76 34.53
C ARG A 404 -13.51 -30.25 33.09
N SER A 405 -14.13 -30.99 32.16
CA SER A 405 -14.28 -30.56 30.77
C SER A 405 -15.21 -29.35 30.69
N GLN A 406 -16.40 -29.44 31.29
CA GLN A 406 -17.37 -28.34 31.29
C GLN A 406 -16.80 -27.06 31.92
N ARG A 407 -16.05 -27.16 33.02
CA ARG A 407 -15.37 -26.00 33.62
C ARG A 407 -14.42 -25.33 32.62
N LYS A 408 -13.61 -26.13 31.93
CA LYS A 408 -12.67 -25.64 30.92
C LYS A 408 -13.40 -24.97 29.74
N ASP A 409 -14.45 -25.60 29.24
CA ASP A 409 -15.23 -25.09 28.10
C ASP A 409 -15.93 -23.77 28.48
N ILE A 410 -16.48 -23.67 29.69
CA ILE A 410 -17.04 -22.43 30.24
C ILE A 410 -15.96 -21.34 30.36
N GLU A 411 -14.79 -21.65 30.95
CA GLU A 411 -13.68 -20.69 31.08
C GLU A 411 -13.19 -20.17 29.71
N GLU A 412 -13.09 -21.04 28.70
CA GLU A 412 -12.70 -20.65 27.34
C GLU A 412 -13.75 -19.75 26.68
N GLN A 413 -15.04 -20.07 26.85
CA GLN A 413 -16.15 -19.27 26.35
C GLN A 413 -16.27 -17.92 27.08
N GLU A 414 -16.08 -17.87 28.39
CA GLU A 414 -16.05 -16.63 29.19
C GLU A 414 -14.94 -15.70 28.73
N ARG A 415 -13.74 -16.24 28.52
CA ARG A 415 -12.61 -15.48 27.96
C ARG A 415 -12.96 -14.91 26.60
N PHE A 416 -13.57 -15.71 25.73
CA PHE A 416 -13.97 -15.28 24.39
C PHE A 416 -15.01 -14.14 24.42
N VAL A 417 -16.07 -14.29 25.23
CA VAL A 417 -17.09 -13.25 25.42
C VAL A 417 -16.47 -11.97 25.97
N THR A 418 -15.53 -12.08 26.91
CA THR A 418 -14.83 -10.93 27.49
C THR A 418 -13.98 -10.20 26.45
N GLU A 419 -13.18 -10.94 25.67
CA GLU A 419 -12.37 -10.35 24.60
C GLU A 419 -13.22 -9.69 23.51
N LEU A 420 -14.33 -10.32 23.12
CA LEU A 420 -15.24 -9.79 22.11
C LEU A 420 -16.00 -8.54 22.61
N ALA A 421 -16.44 -8.52 23.88
CA ALA A 421 -17.05 -7.35 24.48
C ALA A 421 -16.08 -6.16 24.52
N ALA A 422 -14.84 -6.38 24.93
CA ALA A 422 -13.81 -5.34 24.93
C ALA A 422 -13.54 -4.81 23.50
N MET A 423 -13.48 -5.68 22.50
CA MET A 423 -13.34 -5.28 21.10
C MET A 423 -14.52 -4.40 20.63
N ILE A 424 -15.75 -4.72 21.03
CA ILE A 424 -16.95 -3.94 20.68
C ILE A 424 -16.95 -2.57 21.36
N GLU A 425 -16.56 -2.49 22.63
CA GLU A 425 -16.41 -1.20 23.32
C GLU A 425 -15.40 -0.28 22.61
N GLU A 426 -14.31 -0.85 22.06
CA GLU A 426 -13.35 -0.07 21.25
C GLU A 426 -13.94 0.39 19.92
N PHE A 427 -14.76 -0.44 19.25
CA PHE A 427 -15.47 -0.01 18.05
C PHE A 427 -16.47 1.11 18.35
N GLU A 428 -17.27 0.99 19.41
CA GLU A 428 -18.23 2.01 19.82
C GLU A 428 -17.54 3.34 20.14
N ARG A 429 -16.33 3.29 20.67
CA ARG A 429 -15.51 4.48 20.95
C ARG A 429 -15.00 5.17 19.69
N VAL A 430 -14.60 4.41 18.68
CA VAL A 430 -13.98 4.97 17.46
C VAL A 430 -15.01 5.26 16.36
N ALA A 431 -16.16 4.57 16.33
CA ALA A 431 -17.18 4.75 15.30
C ALA A 431 -17.64 6.20 15.12
N PRO A 432 -17.86 7.01 16.18
CA PRO A 432 -18.22 8.43 16.01
C PRO A 432 -17.10 9.31 15.45
N LEU A 433 -15.84 8.86 15.52
CA LEU A 433 -14.65 9.55 14.98
C LEU A 433 -14.37 9.21 13.52
N TRP A 434 -15.14 8.28 12.96
CA TRP A 434 -14.83 7.65 11.69
C TRP A 434 -15.25 8.52 10.51
N ASP A 435 -14.28 9.23 9.94
CA ASP A 435 -14.42 9.97 8.68
C ASP A 435 -13.16 9.77 7.82
N PRO A 436 -12.96 8.57 7.24
CA PRO A 436 -11.72 8.23 6.55
C PRO A 436 -11.59 9.00 5.24
N ASN A 437 -10.36 9.38 4.89
CA ASN A 437 -10.02 9.99 3.61
C ASN A 437 -8.78 9.31 3.03
N LEU A 438 -8.93 8.66 1.88
CA LEU A 438 -7.85 7.88 1.27
C LEU A 438 -6.61 8.74 0.94
N ASN A 439 -6.79 10.06 0.75
CA ASN A 439 -5.69 10.99 0.50
C ASN A 439 -4.75 11.18 1.69
N ASP A 440 -5.16 10.78 2.89
CA ASP A 440 -4.31 10.80 4.09
C ASP A 440 -3.38 9.58 4.16
N GLY A 441 -3.67 8.54 3.37
CA GLY A 441 -2.94 7.27 3.35
C GLY A 441 -3.39 6.27 4.41
N VAL A 442 -3.00 5.01 4.24
CA VAL A 442 -3.49 3.88 5.04
C VAL A 442 -3.16 4.06 6.53
N ILE A 443 -1.92 4.40 6.84
CA ILE A 443 -1.46 4.46 8.24
C ILE A 443 -2.18 5.54 9.06
N ILE A 444 -2.53 6.66 8.44
CA ILE A 444 -3.25 7.75 9.10
C ILE A 444 -4.70 7.34 9.36
N ASN A 445 -5.37 6.79 8.35
CA ASN A 445 -6.74 6.29 8.49
C ASN A 445 -6.84 5.13 9.51
N PHE A 446 -5.81 4.27 9.60
CA PHE A 446 -5.78 3.18 10.57
C PHE A 446 -5.50 3.67 12.00
N ALA A 447 -4.76 4.78 12.15
CA ALA A 447 -4.22 5.22 13.44
C ALA A 447 -5.23 5.22 14.61
N PRO A 448 -6.49 5.71 14.47
CA PRO A 448 -7.48 5.66 15.55
C PRO A 448 -7.84 4.24 16.03
N LEU A 449 -7.70 3.24 15.15
CA LEU A 449 -8.05 1.83 15.39
C LEU A 449 -6.92 1.02 16.04
N TRP A 450 -5.84 1.64 16.51
CA TRP A 450 -4.67 0.91 17.03
C TRP A 450 -4.98 -0.05 18.19
N ARG A 451 -6.08 0.17 18.93
CA ARG A 451 -6.55 -0.73 20.01
C ARG A 451 -7.26 -1.98 19.51
N LEU A 452 -7.72 -2.00 18.26
CA LEU A 452 -8.43 -3.11 17.61
C LEU A 452 -7.50 -4.09 16.87
N VAL A 453 -6.17 -3.91 16.99
CA VAL A 453 -5.15 -4.81 16.42
C VAL A 453 -4.20 -5.44 17.47
N PRO A 454 -4.68 -5.88 18.64
CA PRO A 454 -3.83 -6.43 19.71
C PRO A 454 -3.09 -7.72 19.31
N GLN A 455 -3.61 -8.45 18.32
CA GLN A 455 -3.02 -9.68 17.79
C GLN A 455 -1.72 -9.42 16.98
N ASN A 456 -1.55 -8.21 16.42
CA ASN A 456 -0.35 -7.83 15.68
C ASN A 456 0.38 -6.66 16.36
N ARG A 457 1.25 -7.00 17.32
CA ARG A 457 1.98 -6.01 18.13
C ARG A 457 2.91 -5.11 17.32
N SER A 458 3.45 -5.57 16.19
CA SER A 458 4.31 -4.74 15.35
C SER A 458 3.50 -3.64 14.68
N TRP A 459 2.37 -4.02 14.05
CA TRP A 459 1.48 -3.09 13.40
C TRP A 459 0.82 -2.13 14.39
N GLN A 460 0.35 -2.66 15.53
CA GLN A 460 -0.23 -1.85 16.61
C GLN A 460 0.70 -0.72 17.07
N LYS A 461 2.01 -0.98 17.21
CA LYS A 461 2.98 0.04 17.59
C LYS A 461 3.13 1.13 16.53
N GLU A 462 3.06 0.78 15.26
CA GLU A 462 3.15 1.72 14.15
C GLU A 462 1.89 2.58 14.05
N CYS A 463 0.70 1.99 14.19
CA CYS A 463 -0.56 2.72 14.27
C CYS A 463 -0.57 3.66 15.47
N LYS A 464 -0.16 3.17 16.65
CA LYS A 464 -0.07 4.01 17.85
C LYS A 464 0.92 5.16 17.67
N SER A 465 2.10 4.91 17.11
CA SER A 465 3.07 5.97 16.85
C SER A 465 2.53 7.02 15.88
N SER A 466 1.70 6.62 14.91
CA SER A 466 1.05 7.54 13.97
C SER A 466 -0.10 8.30 14.62
N TRP A 467 -0.85 7.64 15.53
CA TRP A 467 -1.86 8.28 16.36
C TRP A 467 -1.24 9.34 17.28
N ASP A 468 -0.14 9.02 17.95
CA ASP A 468 0.56 9.95 18.84
C ASP A 468 1.03 11.21 18.06
N LYS A 469 1.51 11.04 16.82
CA LYS A 469 1.85 12.14 15.90
C LYS A 469 0.65 13.01 15.50
N LEU A 470 -0.51 12.39 15.22
CA LEU A 470 -1.76 13.11 14.97
C LEU A 470 -2.18 13.94 16.18
N VAL A 471 -2.07 13.37 17.39
CA VAL A 471 -2.44 14.03 18.64
C VAL A 471 -1.58 15.26 18.92
N VAL A 472 -0.27 15.21 18.66
CA VAL A 472 0.62 16.36 18.87
C VAL A 472 0.61 17.40 17.74
N GLY A 473 0.00 17.07 16.59
CA GLY A 473 -0.16 17.98 15.45
C GLY A 473 0.93 17.89 14.38
N ASP A 474 1.75 16.83 14.39
CA ASP A 474 2.77 16.56 13.35
C ASP A 474 2.15 16.21 11.99
N CYS A 475 0.86 15.86 11.99
CA CYS A 475 0.11 15.43 10.82
C CYS A 475 -1.08 16.36 10.51
N ASP A 476 -1.00 17.65 10.86
CA ASP A 476 -2.11 18.59 10.65
C ASP A 476 -2.48 18.82 9.18
N TRP A 477 -1.65 18.37 8.23
CA TRP A 477 -1.96 18.35 6.80
C TRP A 477 -3.05 17.34 6.41
N THR A 478 -3.43 16.42 7.30
CA THR A 478 -4.39 15.34 7.01
C THR A 478 -5.83 15.80 7.27
N HIS A 479 -6.77 15.31 6.47
CA HIS A 479 -8.20 15.59 6.66
C HIS A 479 -8.67 15.07 8.01
N LEU A 480 -8.16 13.92 8.45
CA LEU A 480 -8.44 13.38 9.78
C LEU A 480 -8.04 14.35 10.90
N ALA A 481 -6.91 15.04 10.79
CA ALA A 481 -6.50 16.03 11.79
C ALA A 481 -7.47 17.23 11.81
N MET A 482 -7.91 17.72 10.64
CA MET A 482 -8.91 18.78 10.53
C MET A 482 -10.27 18.35 11.11
N HIS A 483 -10.66 17.09 10.91
CA HIS A 483 -11.90 16.53 11.46
C HIS A 483 -11.86 16.46 13.00
N LEU A 484 -10.74 16.03 13.57
CA LEU A 484 -10.61 15.82 15.02
C LEU A 484 -10.29 17.11 15.79
N TRP A 485 -9.47 17.99 15.22
CA TRP A 485 -8.96 19.21 15.88
C TRP A 485 -9.06 20.45 14.98
N PRO A 486 -10.24 20.85 14.48
CA PRO A 486 -10.38 22.04 13.65
C PRO A 486 -9.86 23.31 14.35
N GLU A 487 -10.05 23.43 15.66
CA GLU A 487 -9.55 24.53 16.50
C GLU A 487 -8.02 24.66 16.51
N ARG A 488 -7.30 23.58 16.21
CA ARG A 488 -5.84 23.56 16.10
C ARG A 488 -5.39 23.81 14.67
N VAL A 489 -6.07 23.21 13.70
CA VAL A 489 -5.64 23.20 12.29
C VAL A 489 -6.02 24.50 11.57
N VAL A 490 -7.24 25.00 11.74
CA VAL A 490 -7.72 26.21 11.04
C VAL A 490 -6.82 27.44 11.31
N PRO A 491 -6.39 27.73 12.56
CA PRO A 491 -5.49 28.87 12.80
C PRO A 491 -4.15 28.75 12.09
N LYS A 492 -3.62 27.53 11.92
CA LYS A 492 -2.35 27.31 11.20
C LYS A 492 -2.48 27.61 9.71
N CYS A 493 -3.66 27.45 9.10
CA CYS A 493 -3.91 27.77 7.70
C CYS A 493 -3.77 29.28 7.38
N VAL A 494 -3.89 30.15 8.39
CA VAL A 494 -3.65 31.60 8.23
C VAL A 494 -2.18 31.88 7.93
N ALA A 495 -1.26 31.12 8.53
CA ALA A 495 0.18 31.33 8.44
C ALA A 495 0.88 30.39 7.43
N ASP A 496 0.23 29.29 7.04
CA ASP A 496 0.80 28.29 6.12
C ASP A 496 -0.14 28.04 4.92
N ALA A 497 0.27 28.53 3.74
CA ALA A 497 -0.46 28.37 2.49
C ALA A 497 -0.57 26.90 2.06
N SER A 498 0.45 26.09 2.34
CA SER A 498 0.43 24.65 1.99
C SER A 498 -0.63 23.92 2.82
N LEU A 499 -0.76 24.29 4.09
CA LEU A 499 -1.79 23.76 4.98
C LEU A 499 -3.18 24.24 4.57
N ALA A 500 -3.34 25.51 4.21
CA ALA A 500 -4.59 26.04 3.70
C ALA A 500 -5.06 25.29 2.45
N MET A 501 -4.17 25.06 1.48
CA MET A 501 -4.46 24.28 0.27
C MET A 501 -4.82 22.81 0.53
N SER A 502 -4.17 22.18 1.52
CA SER A 502 -4.53 20.81 1.91
C SER A 502 -5.97 20.70 2.42
N HIS A 503 -6.53 21.79 2.94
CA HIS A 503 -7.85 21.84 3.57
C HIS A 503 -8.90 22.61 2.79
N GLY A 504 -8.59 23.09 1.58
CA GLY A 504 -9.52 23.89 0.77
C GLY A 504 -9.80 25.28 1.37
N LEU A 505 -8.86 25.84 2.11
CA LEU A 505 -8.95 27.15 2.79
C LEU A 505 -8.03 28.20 2.16
N GLU A 506 -7.40 27.88 1.02
CA GLU A 506 -6.49 28.76 0.30
C GLU A 506 -7.19 30.05 -0.15
N ASP A 507 -8.40 29.96 -0.68
CA ASP A 507 -9.17 31.14 -1.12
C ASP A 507 -9.73 31.96 0.04
N VAL A 508 -9.67 31.45 1.27
CA VAL A 508 -10.11 32.20 2.46
C VAL A 508 -9.01 33.12 2.95
N PHE A 509 -7.81 32.56 3.19
CA PHE A 509 -6.71 33.27 3.84
C PHE A 509 -5.65 33.80 2.87
N TRP A 510 -5.65 33.36 1.62
CA TRP A 510 -4.61 33.66 0.66
C TRP A 510 -5.17 34.11 -0.69
N GLU A 511 -4.37 34.85 -1.44
CA GLU A 511 -4.68 35.32 -2.79
C GLU A 511 -3.47 35.12 -3.70
N GLN A 512 -3.71 35.05 -5.01
CA GLN A 512 -2.64 34.94 -6.00
C GLN A 512 -2.27 36.33 -6.52
N ASP A 513 -0.98 36.66 -6.50
CA ASP A 513 -0.45 37.84 -7.18
C ASP A 513 -0.48 37.67 -8.71
N GLU A 514 -0.20 38.75 -9.46
CA GLU A 514 -0.17 38.73 -10.93
C GLU A 514 0.84 37.73 -11.54
N ARG A 515 1.78 37.22 -10.73
CA ARG A 515 2.78 36.21 -11.11
C ARG A 515 2.37 34.81 -10.66
N GLY A 516 1.16 34.66 -10.11
CA GLY A 516 0.60 33.42 -9.59
C GLY A 516 1.24 32.96 -8.28
N ARG A 517 1.89 33.82 -7.51
CA ARG A 517 2.42 33.48 -6.17
C ARG A 517 1.36 33.73 -5.11
N PHE A 518 1.25 32.81 -4.16
CA PHE A 518 0.34 32.95 -3.03
C PHE A 518 0.88 33.98 -2.04
N GLN A 519 0.04 34.97 -1.71
CA GLN A 519 0.28 35.98 -0.68
C GLN A 519 -0.85 35.91 0.34
N PRO A 520 -0.56 36.18 1.63
CA PRO A 520 -1.61 36.26 2.63
C PRO A 520 -2.55 37.41 2.27
N LYS A 521 -3.86 37.17 2.33
CA LYS A 521 -4.87 38.21 2.12
C LYS A 521 -4.75 39.28 3.19
N GLN A 522 -5.16 40.51 2.83
CA GLN A 522 -5.31 41.56 3.82
C GLN A 522 -6.35 41.13 4.86
N GLU A 523 -5.99 41.30 6.13
CA GLU A 523 -6.85 40.94 7.25
C GLU A 523 -8.18 41.73 7.19
N PRO A 524 -9.34 41.05 7.33
CA PRO A 524 -10.63 41.71 7.26
C PRO A 524 -10.85 42.65 8.46
N PRO A 525 -11.79 43.61 8.36
CA PRO A 525 -12.18 44.45 9.49
C PRO A 525 -12.64 43.59 10.68
N GLY A 526 -11.91 43.64 11.79
CA GLY A 526 -12.17 42.82 12.99
C GLY A 526 -11.24 41.62 13.17
N GLY A 527 -10.27 41.43 12.28
CA GLY A 527 -9.25 40.39 12.40
C GLY A 527 -9.67 39.04 11.81
N TRP A 528 -8.75 38.08 11.75
CA TRP A 528 -9.07 36.71 11.34
C TRP A 528 -9.87 35.92 12.38
N ASP A 529 -9.86 36.33 13.66
CA ASP A 529 -10.49 35.61 14.77
C ASP A 529 -11.97 35.25 14.56
N PRO A 530 -12.86 36.15 14.08
CA PRO A 530 -14.25 35.80 13.81
C PRO A 530 -14.41 34.75 12.71
N VAL A 531 -13.61 34.87 11.64
CA VAL A 531 -13.62 33.92 10.50
C VAL A 531 -13.13 32.55 10.95
N ILE A 532 -12.05 32.50 11.74
CA ILE A 532 -11.52 31.26 12.32
C ILE A 532 -12.59 30.60 13.20
N LYS A 533 -13.28 31.36 14.07
CA LYS A 533 -14.33 30.81 14.93
C LYS A 533 -15.48 30.22 14.14
N GLU A 534 -15.90 30.87 13.06
CA GLU A 534 -16.95 30.38 12.16
C GLU A 534 -16.51 29.08 11.47
N LEU A 535 -15.33 29.05 10.85
CA LEU A 535 -14.79 27.86 10.18
C LEU A 535 -14.61 26.68 11.14
N VAL A 536 -14.18 26.94 12.37
CA VAL A 536 -14.06 25.92 13.43
C VAL A 536 -15.44 25.41 13.83
N ALA A 537 -16.43 26.29 14.01
CA ALA A 537 -17.79 25.90 14.36
C ALA A 537 -18.44 25.02 13.29
N GLU A 538 -18.26 25.35 12.00
CA GLU A 538 -18.75 24.54 10.87
C GLU A 538 -18.19 23.11 10.85
N ARG A 539 -16.94 22.95 11.32
CA ARG A 539 -16.19 21.68 11.27
C ARG A 539 -16.23 20.90 12.58
N THR A 540 -16.80 21.49 13.64
CA THR A 540 -16.83 20.87 14.97
C THR A 540 -18.12 20.07 15.16
N SER A 541 -17.99 18.78 15.47
CA SER A 541 -19.10 17.95 15.93
C SER A 541 -18.96 17.65 17.42
N PRO A 542 -19.97 17.95 18.27
CA PRO A 542 -19.95 17.61 19.68
C PRO A 542 -19.78 16.10 19.94
N ALA A 543 -20.38 15.26 19.10
CA ALA A 543 -20.26 13.81 19.19
C ALA A 543 -18.82 13.34 18.92
N VAL A 544 -18.16 13.91 17.91
CA VAL A 544 -16.75 13.65 17.59
C VAL A 544 -15.87 14.08 18.77
N LYS A 545 -16.10 15.27 19.34
CA LYS A 545 -15.33 15.76 20.49
C LYS A 545 -15.45 14.86 21.71
N ALA A 546 -16.66 14.44 22.06
CA ALA A 546 -16.89 13.53 23.18
C ALA A 546 -16.22 12.16 22.97
N ALA A 547 -16.34 11.58 21.76
CA ALA A 547 -15.70 10.33 21.43
C ALA A 547 -14.16 10.43 21.43
N LEU A 548 -13.62 11.58 21.01
CA LEU A 548 -12.19 11.84 20.98
C LEU A 548 -11.63 11.93 22.40
N GLU A 549 -12.31 12.65 23.28
CA GLU A 549 -11.96 12.70 24.70
C GLU A 549 -12.01 11.30 25.33
N SER A 550 -13.04 10.51 25.03
CA SER A 550 -13.12 9.12 25.47
C SER A 550 -11.93 8.28 24.97
N LEU A 551 -11.53 8.42 23.71
CA LEU A 551 -10.39 7.69 23.14
C LEU A 551 -9.05 8.10 23.75
N LEU A 552 -8.86 9.39 24.02
CA LEU A 552 -7.62 9.93 24.60
C LEU A 552 -7.46 9.55 26.08
N THR A 553 -8.57 9.51 26.83
CA THR A 553 -8.55 9.20 28.27
C THR A 553 -8.67 7.70 28.57
N ALA A 554 -9.05 6.88 27.59
CA ALA A 554 -9.19 5.44 27.75
C ALA A 554 -7.88 4.79 28.25
N PRO A 555 -7.92 3.95 29.31
CA PRO A 555 -6.73 3.27 29.81
C PRO A 555 -6.16 2.35 28.73
N VAL A 556 -4.83 2.32 28.59
CA VAL A 556 -4.19 1.31 27.74
C VAL A 556 -4.35 -0.03 28.44
N ALA A 557 -5.09 -0.97 27.84
CA ALA A 557 -5.25 -2.32 28.39
C ALA A 557 -3.86 -2.90 28.68
N ALA A 558 -3.59 -3.20 29.96
CA ALA A 558 -2.33 -3.78 30.37
C ALA A 558 -2.17 -5.12 29.66
N SER A 559 -1.07 -5.28 28.90
CA SER A 559 -0.70 -6.59 28.38
C SER A 559 -0.65 -7.57 29.57
N PRO A 560 -1.26 -8.76 29.49
CA PRO A 560 -1.14 -9.74 30.56
C PRO A 560 0.36 -10.06 30.71
N GLY A 561 0.95 -9.49 31.76
CA GLY A 561 2.35 -9.70 32.08
C GLY A 561 2.54 -11.19 32.31
N ARG A 562 3.49 -11.80 31.59
CA ARG A 562 4.05 -13.11 31.94
C ARG A 562 4.44 -13.04 33.41
N THR A 563 3.65 -13.64 34.29
CA THR A 563 4.01 -13.90 35.68
C THR A 563 5.22 -14.83 35.64
N ARG A 564 6.41 -14.23 35.71
CA ARG A 564 7.66 -14.95 35.84
C ARG A 564 7.60 -15.60 37.22
N LYS A 565 7.18 -16.87 37.27
CA LYS A 565 7.29 -17.72 38.46
C LYS A 565 8.74 -17.67 38.91
N ARG A 566 9.00 -16.90 39.96
CA ARG A 566 10.25 -16.95 40.72
C ARG A 566 10.33 -18.39 41.24
N ARG A 567 11.19 -19.22 40.62
CA ARG A 567 11.66 -20.44 41.27
C ARG A 567 12.47 -19.99 42.47
N GLY A 568 11.93 -20.24 43.66
CA GLY A 568 12.68 -20.14 44.90
C GLY A 568 13.84 -21.14 44.89
N THR A 569 14.92 -20.69 45.50
CA THR A 569 16.20 -21.36 45.79
C THR A 569 16.06 -22.78 46.30
#